data_AF-A0A0Z8ESK7-F1
#
_entry.id   AF-A0A0Z8ESK7-F1
#
_cell.length_a   1.000
_cell.length_b   1.000
_cell.length_c   1.000
_cell.angle_alpha   90.00
_cell.angle_beta   90.00
_cell.angle_gamma   90.00
#
_symmetry.space_group_name_H-M   'P 1'
#
loop_
_entity.id
_entity.type
_entity.pdbx_description
1 polymer ?
#
loop_
_entity_poly.entity_id
_entity_poly.type
_entity_poly.pdbx_seq_one_letter_code
_entity_poly.pdbx_strand_id
1 'polypeptide(L)'
;MIELIKSVNDQLHKLAVRKNISWKDSESEQEFLKIINEELPKHQEWIKEGISMLENTKNDDANLALSKIVVGFRNIYLDFEAVDELLIKFSQEYSQR
;
A
#
# COMPACT_ATOMS: atom_id res chain seq x y z
N MET A 1 -2.90 -3.74 -12.79
CA MET A 1 -2.29 -3.76 -11.43
C MET A 1 -2.84 -2.64 -10.56
N ILE A 2 -2.78 -1.36 -10.97
CA ILE A 2 -3.34 -0.21 -10.23
C ILE A 2 -4.85 -0.33 -9.97
N GLU A 3 -5.63 -0.77 -10.96
CA GLU A 3 -7.09 -0.99 -10.80
C GLU A 3 -7.41 -2.15 -9.85
N LEU A 4 -6.56 -3.18 -9.84
CA LEU A 4 -6.71 -4.33 -8.94
C LEU A 4 -6.48 -3.91 -7.49
N ILE A 5 -5.43 -3.12 -7.23
CA ILE A 5 -5.11 -2.60 -5.89
C ILE A 5 -6.19 -1.66 -5.39
N LYS A 6 -6.67 -0.72 -6.22
CA LYS A 6 -7.80 0.16 -5.85
C LYS A 6 -9.06 -0.65 -5.55
N SER A 7 -9.36 -1.66 -6.36
CA SER A 7 -10.53 -2.52 -6.16
C SER A 7 -10.45 -3.31 -4.84
N VAL A 8 -9.29 -3.87 -4.53
CA VAL A 8 -9.05 -4.58 -3.26
C VAL A 8 -9.17 -3.63 -2.07
N ASN A 9 -8.58 -2.44 -2.15
CA ASN A 9 -8.61 -1.45 -1.08
C ASN A 9 -10.04 -0.95 -0.79
N ASP A 10 -10.81 -0.65 -1.85
CA ASP A 10 -12.22 -0.27 -1.74
C ASP A 10 -13.08 -1.39 -1.15
N GLN A 11 -12.81 -2.64 -1.50
CA GLN A 11 -13.55 -3.79 -0.98
C GLN A 11 -13.23 -4.06 0.49
N LEU A 12 -11.97 -3.97 0.90
CA LEU A 12 -11.55 -4.09 2.30
C LEU A 12 -12.19 -3.01 3.16
N HIS A 13 -12.17 -1.76 2.70
CA HIS A 13 -12.78 -0.63 3.40
C HIS A 13 -14.31 -0.81 3.56
N LYS A 14 -15.01 -1.21 2.48
CA LYS A 14 -16.45 -1.52 2.54
C LYS A 14 -16.77 -2.68 3.49
N LEU A 15 -15.92 -3.70 3.54
CA LEU A 15 -16.12 -4.87 4.40
C LEU A 15 -15.97 -4.50 5.88
N ALA A 16 -14.93 -3.72 6.22
CA ALA A 16 -14.65 -3.25 7.58
C ALA A 16 -15.82 -2.41 8.14
N VAL A 17 -16.30 -1.44 7.35
CA VAL A 17 -17.45 -0.60 7.72
C VAL A 17 -18.72 -1.44 7.88
N ARG A 18 -19.03 -2.34 6.93
CA ARG A 18 -20.28 -3.11 6.92
C ARG A 18 -20.40 -4.10 8.08
N LYS A 19 -19.27 -4.59 8.60
CA LYS A 19 -19.22 -5.58 9.66
C LYS A 19 -19.00 -4.97 11.05
N ASN A 20 -18.97 -3.63 11.14
CA ASN A 20 -18.69 -2.87 12.37
C ASN A 20 -17.44 -3.39 13.10
N ILE A 21 -16.41 -3.70 12.31
CA ILE A 21 -15.17 -4.29 12.81
C ILE A 21 -14.26 -3.14 13.24
N SER A 22 -14.13 -2.92 14.55
CA SER A 22 -13.18 -1.96 15.14
C SER A 22 -11.92 -2.65 15.61
N TRP A 23 -10.74 -2.07 15.39
CA TRP A 23 -9.55 -2.57 16.05
C TRP A 23 -9.70 -2.48 17.58
N LYS A 24 -9.14 -3.43 18.35
CA LYS A 24 -9.01 -3.24 19.81
C LYS A 24 -7.79 -2.38 20.10
N ASP A 25 -6.74 -2.56 19.30
CA ASP A 25 -5.51 -1.78 19.37
C ASP A 25 -5.55 -0.59 18.40
N SER A 26 -5.60 0.62 18.96
CA SER A 26 -5.64 1.87 18.19
C SER A 26 -4.33 2.16 17.46
N GLU A 27 -3.19 1.67 17.95
CA GLU A 27 -1.90 1.87 17.27
C GLU A 27 -1.86 1.06 15.96
N SER A 28 -2.30 -0.21 16.02
CA SER A 28 -2.42 -1.06 14.84
C SER A 28 -3.38 -0.50 13.79
N GLU A 29 -4.49 0.10 14.23
CA GLU A 29 -5.43 0.79 13.33
C GLU A 29 -4.79 1.99 12.64
N GLN A 30 -4.07 2.82 13.38
CA GLN A 30 -3.39 4.00 12.85
C GLN A 30 -2.30 3.60 11.86
N GLU A 31 -1.52 2.56 12.18
CA GLU A 31 -0.46 2.04 11.30
C GLU A 31 -1.04 1.49 9.99
N PHE A 32 -2.11 0.67 10.08
CA PHE A 32 -2.83 0.20 8.90
C PHE A 32 -3.32 1.36 8.03
N LEU A 33 -3.99 2.35 8.63
CA LEU A 33 -4.52 3.50 7.89
C LEU A 33 -3.41 4.35 7.27
N LYS A 34 -2.27 4.50 7.95
CA LYS A 34 -1.09 5.22 7.44
C LYS A 34 -0.52 4.53 6.20
N ILE A 35 -0.31 3.22 6.26
CA ILE A 35 0.21 2.45 5.12
C ILE A 35 -0.72 2.60 3.91
N ILE A 36 -2.02 2.41 4.13
CA ILE A 36 -3.02 2.41 3.06
C ILE A 36 -3.23 3.79 2.43
N ASN A 37 -3.31 4.85 3.24
CA ASN A 37 -3.70 6.18 2.77
C ASN A 37 -2.52 7.08 2.39
N GLU A 38 -1.32 6.82 2.92
CA GLU A 38 -0.17 7.69 2.74
C GLU A 38 0.99 6.99 2.02
N GLU A 39 1.44 5.83 2.52
CA GLU A 39 2.67 5.19 2.06
C GLU A 39 2.50 4.51 0.70
N LEU A 40 1.45 3.67 0.55
CA LEU A 40 1.16 2.99 -0.71
C LEU A 40 0.98 3.98 -1.88
N PRO A 41 0.18 5.07 -1.77
CA PRO A 41 0.07 6.07 -2.83
C PRO A 41 1.40 6.71 -3.21
N LYS A 42 2.24 7.04 -2.21
CA LYS A 42 3.55 7.65 -2.44
C LYS A 42 4.49 6.72 -3.21
N HIS A 43 4.53 5.44 -2.84
CA HIS A 43 5.35 4.46 -3.55
C HIS A 43 4.87 4.21 -4.98
N GLN A 44 3.54 4.26 -5.22
CA GLN A 44 2.98 4.24 -6.58
C GLN A 44 3.39 5.46 -7.41
N GLU A 45 3.47 6.63 -6.80
CA GLU A 45 3.88 7.86 -7.47
C GLU A 45 5.33 7.78 -7.95
N TRP A 46 6.24 7.22 -7.14
CA TRP A 46 7.63 6.98 -7.58
C TRP A 46 7.73 6.08 -8.80
N ILE A 47 6.89 5.04 -8.90
CA ILE A 47 6.83 4.18 -10.09
C ILE A 47 6.37 4.98 -11.31
N LYS A 48 5.31 5.78 -11.16
CA LYS A 48 4.78 6.61 -12.26
C LYS A 48 5.80 7.64 -12.73
N GLU A 49 6.48 8.31 -11.80
CA GLU A 49 7.56 9.24 -12.11
C GLU A 49 8.68 8.54 -12.89
N GLY A 50 9.15 7.38 -12.42
CA GLY A 50 10.19 6.62 -13.11
C GLY A 50 9.78 6.15 -14.51
N ILE A 51 8.53 5.71 -14.70
CA ILE A 51 8.01 5.36 -16.03
C ILE A 51 7.97 6.60 -16.94
N SER A 52 7.43 7.72 -16.46
CA SER A 52 7.37 8.97 -17.24
C SER A 52 8.77 9.47 -17.62
N MET A 53 9.75 9.30 -16.74
CA MET A 53 11.15 9.58 -17.01
C MET A 53 11.71 8.71 -18.14
N LEU A 54 11.38 7.41 -18.20
CA LEU A 54 11.83 6.52 -19.29
C LEU A 54 11.12 6.81 -20.62
N GLU A 55 9.85 7.19 -20.60
CA GLU A 55 9.07 7.53 -21.80
C GLU A 55 9.52 8.84 -22.44
N ASN A 56 10.07 9.76 -21.65
CA ASN A 56 10.63 11.01 -22.14
C ASN A 56 12.02 10.77 -22.77
N THR A 57 12.06 10.71 -24.11
CA THR A 57 13.24 10.40 -24.96
C THR A 57 14.44 11.36 -24.85
N LYS A 58 14.36 12.42 -24.04
CA LYS A 58 15.47 13.35 -23.75
C LYS A 58 16.20 13.03 -22.44
N ASN A 59 15.84 11.94 -21.77
CA ASN A 59 16.24 11.73 -20.40
C ASN A 59 17.67 11.17 -20.29
N ASP A 60 18.59 12.00 -19.79
CA ASP A 60 19.99 11.65 -19.52
C ASP A 60 20.15 10.75 -18.28
N ASP A 61 19.07 10.47 -17.53
CA ASP A 61 19.16 9.72 -16.26
C ASP A 61 18.21 8.51 -16.18
N ALA A 62 18.40 7.57 -17.10
CA ALA A 62 17.72 6.27 -17.09
C ALA A 62 17.98 5.47 -15.79
N ASN A 63 19.14 5.68 -15.15
CA ASN A 63 19.48 5.03 -13.89
C ASN A 63 18.61 5.52 -12.74
N LEU A 64 18.39 6.84 -12.63
CA LEU A 64 17.45 7.41 -11.66
C LEU A 64 16.02 6.92 -11.90
N ALA A 65 15.60 6.85 -13.17
CA ALA A 65 14.27 6.40 -13.54
C ALA A 65 14.03 4.94 -13.12
N LEU A 66 14.97 4.04 -13.43
CA LEU A 66 14.93 2.64 -12.99
C LEU A 66 14.99 2.52 -11.46
N SER A 67 15.80 3.33 -10.80
CA SER A 67 15.91 3.34 -9.33
C SER A 67 14.57 3.69 -8.67
N LYS A 68 13.86 4.71 -9.17
CA LYS A 68 12.52 5.07 -8.69
C LYS A 68 11.52 3.93 -8.85
N ILE A 69 11.54 3.24 -9.99
CA ILE A 69 10.66 2.09 -10.25
C ILE A 69 10.96 0.95 -9.28
N VAL A 70 12.23 0.55 -9.14
CA VAL A 70 12.65 -0.57 -8.29
C VAL A 70 12.34 -0.29 -6.82
N VAL A 71 12.68 0.90 -6.33
CA VAL A 71 12.40 1.28 -4.93
C VAL A 71 10.91 1.36 -4.67
N GLY A 72 10.13 1.92 -5.60
CA GLY A 72 8.67 1.96 -5.47
C GLY A 72 8.04 0.57 -5.38
N PHE A 73 8.43 -0.37 -6.26
CA PHE A 73 7.92 -1.74 -6.20
C PHE A 73 8.34 -2.47 -4.92
N ARG A 74 9.60 -2.34 -4.50
CA ARG A 74 10.11 -2.93 -3.27
C ARG A 74 9.30 -2.46 -2.06
N ASN A 75 9.05 -1.16 -1.96
CA ASN A 75 8.32 -0.63 -0.81
C ASN A 75 6.86 -1.03 -0.81
N ILE A 76 6.19 -1.08 -1.98
CA ILE A 76 4.82 -1.62 -2.07
C ILE A 76 4.76 -3.07 -1.57
N TYR A 77 5.76 -3.89 -1.89
CA TYR A 77 5.83 -5.26 -1.38
C TYR A 77 5.93 -5.29 0.15
N LEU A 78 6.79 -4.45 0.75
CA LEU A 78 6.94 -4.33 2.21
C LEU A 78 5.66 -3.80 2.88
N ASP A 79 4.99 -2.83 2.26
CA ASP A 79 3.71 -2.29 2.74
C ASP A 79 2.65 -3.40 2.82
N PHE A 80 2.63 -4.32 1.85
CA PHE A 80 1.72 -5.46 1.86
C PHE A 80 2.06 -6.49 2.94
N GLU A 81 3.34 -6.78 3.18
CA GLU A 81 3.75 -7.65 4.29
C GLU A 81 3.29 -7.08 5.65
N ALA A 82 3.50 -5.78 5.88
CA ALA A 82 3.06 -5.11 7.10
C ALA A 82 1.53 -5.14 7.25
N VAL A 83 0.79 -4.89 6.17
CA VAL A 83 -0.67 -5.00 6.17
C VAL A 83 -1.14 -6.43 6.50
N ASP A 84 -0.49 -7.46 5.95
CA ASP A 84 -0.85 -8.86 6.24
C ASP A 84 -0.64 -9.19 7.73
N GLU A 85 0.48 -8.80 8.31
CA GLU A 85 0.77 -8.97 9.75
C GLU A 85 -0.29 -8.28 10.62
N LEU A 86 -0.65 -7.04 10.30
CA LEU A 86 -1.68 -6.28 11.00
C LEU A 86 -3.05 -6.98 10.89
N LEU A 87 -3.42 -7.48 9.70
CA LEU A 87 -4.68 -8.21 9.49
C LEU A 87 -4.72 -9.55 10.23
N ILE A 88 -3.58 -10.25 10.35
CA ILE A 88 -3.47 -11.47 11.17
C ILE A 88 -3.70 -11.13 12.64
N LYS A 89 -3.03 -10.09 13.16
CA LYS A 89 -3.20 -9.63 14.55
C LYS A 89 -4.65 -9.26 14.83
N PHE A 90 -5.26 -8.51 13.93
CA PHE A 90 -6.68 -8.19 13.98
C PHE A 90 -7.56 -9.44 14.04
N SER A 91 -7.32 -10.42 13.16
CA SER A 91 -8.07 -11.69 13.16
C SER A 91 -7.98 -12.44 14.49
N GLN A 92 -6.80 -12.44 15.13
CA GLN A 92 -6.59 -13.04 16.44
C GLN A 92 -7.36 -12.30 17.54
N GLU A 93 -7.32 -10.96 17.55
CA GLU A 93 -8.07 -10.12 18.48
C GLU A 93 -9.58 -10.37 18.41
N TYR A 94 -10.08 -10.65 17.20
CA TYR A 94 -11.48 -10.95 16.93
C TYR A 94 -11.89 -12.38 17.28
N SER A 95 -11.02 -13.36 17.03
CA SER A 95 -11.30 -14.77 17.31
C SER A 95 -11.37 -15.11 18.81
N GLN A 96 -10.88 -14.22 19.67
CA GLN A 96 -10.94 -14.35 21.14
C GLN A 96 -12.18 -13.68 21.77
N ARG A 97 -13.16 -13.24 20.99
CA ARG A 97 -14.49 -12.77 21.47
C ARG A 97 -15.50 -13.90 21.41
#